data_AF-A0A9W3HGS1-F1
#
_entry.id   AF-A0A9W3HGS1-F1
#
_cell.length_a   1.000
_cell.length_b   1.000
_cell.length_c   1.000
_cell.angle_alpha   90.00
_cell.angle_beta   90.00
_cell.angle_gamma   90.00
#
_symmetry.space_group_name_H-M   'P 1'
#
loop_
_entity.id
_entity.type
_entity.pdbx_description
1 polymer ?
#
loop_
_entity_poly.entity_id
_entity_poly.type
_entity_poly.pdbx_seq_one_letter_code
_entity_poly.pdbx_strand_id
1 'polypeptide(L)'
;MEEGISLFSSLLNNKHFLIVFVHALEQQKDFAVRDRCNLASLLTIALHGKLEYYTGIMKELLVDLIDASAAKNPKLMLRRTESVVEKMLTNWMSICMYSCLRETVGEPFFLLLCAIKQQVNKGSIDAITGKARYTLSEEWLLRENIEAKPRNLNVSFQGCGMDSLSVRAMDTDTLMQVKEKILEAFCKNVPYSQWPRAEDVDLEWFASSTQSYILRDLDDTSVVEDGRKKLNTLAHYKIPEGASLAMSLTDKKDNTLGRVKDLDTEKYFHLVLPTDELAEPKKSHRQSHRKKVLPEIYLTRLLSTKGTLQKFLDDLFKAILSIREDKPPLAVKYFFDFLEEQAEKRGISDPDTLHIWKTNSLPLRFWVNILKNPQFVFDIDKTDHIDACLSVIAQAFIDACSISDLQLGKDSPTNKLLYAKEIPEYRKIVQRYYKQIHDMTPLSEQEMNAHLAEESRKYQNEFNTNVAMAEIYKYAKRYRPQIMTALEANPTARRTQLQHKFEQVVALMEDNIYECCSEA
;
A
#
# COMPACT_ATOMS: atom_id res chain seq x y z
N MET A 1 25.42 12.51 24.63
CA MET A 1 24.43 11.91 23.69
C MET A 1 24.25 10.40 23.86
N GLU A 2 25.27 9.53 23.72
CA GLU A 2 25.08 8.07 23.88
C GLU A 2 24.51 7.67 25.25
N GLU A 3 25.04 8.25 26.33
CA GLU A 3 24.53 8.05 27.68
C GLU A 3 23.08 8.57 27.84
N GLY A 4 22.78 9.70 27.19
CA GLY A 4 21.42 10.27 27.14
C GLY A 4 20.43 9.33 26.44
N ILE A 5 20.82 8.72 25.31
CA ILE A 5 20.00 7.73 24.60
C ILE A 5 19.79 6.47 25.46
N SER A 6 20.80 6.01 26.18
CA SER A 6 20.67 4.86 27.10
C SER A 6 19.68 5.12 28.23
N LEU A 7 19.75 6.30 28.86
CA LEU A 7 18.80 6.71 29.88
C LEU A 7 17.40 6.94 29.31
N PHE A 8 17.29 7.50 28.11
CA PHE A 8 16.00 7.69 27.43
C PHE A 8 15.35 6.35 27.06
N SER A 9 16.13 5.39 26.60
CA SER A 9 15.68 4.02 26.39
C SER A 9 15.16 3.42 27.71
N SER A 10 15.85 3.63 28.82
CA SER A 10 15.39 3.18 30.14
C SER A 10 14.07 3.83 30.55
N LEU A 11 13.85 5.11 30.23
CA LEU A 11 12.57 5.79 30.43
C LEU A 11 11.45 5.24 29.55
N LEU A 12 11.70 5.02 28.26
CA LEU A 12 10.70 4.44 27.36
C LEU A 12 10.34 2.99 27.72
N ASN A 13 11.23 2.27 28.40
CA ASN A 13 10.96 0.97 29.01
C ASN A 13 10.23 1.05 30.36
N ASN A 14 9.95 2.25 30.87
CA ASN A 14 9.08 2.46 32.01
C ASN A 14 7.65 2.71 31.53
N LYS A 15 6.76 1.77 31.83
CA LYS A 15 5.34 1.84 31.44
C LYS A 15 4.67 3.15 31.84
N HIS A 16 4.89 3.62 33.07
CA HIS A 16 4.25 4.85 33.56
C HIS A 16 4.76 6.09 32.82
N PHE A 17 6.06 6.13 32.47
CA PHE A 17 6.60 7.20 31.63
C PHE A 17 5.96 7.18 30.25
N LEU A 18 6.00 6.02 29.56
CA LEU A 18 5.60 5.93 28.17
C LEU A 18 4.11 6.24 27.94
N ILE A 19 3.23 5.78 28.83
CA ILE A 19 1.80 6.08 28.76
C ILE A 19 1.55 7.58 28.93
N VAL A 20 2.15 8.21 29.94
CA VAL A 20 2.03 9.66 30.17
C VAL A 20 2.62 10.45 29.00
N PHE A 21 3.76 10.01 28.47
CA PHE A 21 4.44 10.62 27.33
C PHE A 21 3.54 10.64 26.09
N VAL A 22 2.93 9.51 25.72
CA VAL A 22 2.02 9.45 24.56
C VAL A 22 0.81 10.36 24.77
N HIS A 23 0.14 10.28 25.93
CA HIS A 23 -1.04 11.11 26.22
C HIS A 23 -0.72 12.60 26.21
N ALA A 24 0.40 13.01 26.79
CA ALA A 24 0.83 14.41 26.82
C ALA A 24 1.02 14.97 25.41
N LEU A 25 1.60 14.18 24.50
CA LEU A 25 1.80 14.57 23.10
C LEU A 25 0.48 14.64 22.33
N GLU A 26 -0.42 13.68 22.49
CA GLU A 26 -1.70 13.66 21.77
C GLU A 26 -2.66 14.80 22.13
N GLN A 27 -2.51 15.36 23.34
CA GLN A 27 -3.29 16.52 23.79
C GLN A 27 -2.86 17.84 23.11
N GLN A 28 -1.70 17.87 22.45
CA GLN A 28 -1.20 19.08 21.81
C GLN A 28 -1.87 19.32 20.46
N LYS A 29 -2.39 20.54 20.25
CA LYS A 29 -3.12 20.91 19.03
C LYS A 29 -2.24 20.88 17.78
N ASP A 30 -0.94 21.17 17.93
CA ASP A 30 0.05 21.17 16.87
C ASP A 30 0.68 19.79 16.63
N PHE A 31 0.31 18.77 17.43
CA PHE A 31 0.73 17.37 17.23
C PHE A 31 -0.20 16.68 16.20
N ALA A 32 0.15 16.86 14.93
CA ALA A 32 -0.67 16.47 13.79
C ALA A 32 -0.76 14.94 13.62
N VAL A 33 -1.70 14.48 12.78
CA VAL A 33 -1.86 13.05 12.47
C VAL A 33 -0.57 12.42 11.93
N ARG A 34 0.21 13.18 11.15
CA ARG A 34 1.53 12.75 10.66
C ARG A 34 2.49 12.47 11.83
N ASP A 35 2.54 13.35 12.82
CA ASP A 35 3.41 13.18 13.99
C ASP A 35 2.99 11.99 14.84
N ARG A 36 1.68 11.78 15.02
CA ARG A 36 1.13 10.57 15.68
C ARG A 36 1.61 9.30 14.99
N CYS A 37 1.56 9.29 13.66
CA CYS A 37 1.98 8.13 12.88
C CYS A 37 3.49 7.90 12.91
N ASN A 38 4.27 8.98 12.87
CA ASN A 38 5.72 8.93 12.98
C ASN A 38 6.14 8.42 14.36
N LEU A 39 5.60 8.99 15.44
CA LEU A 39 5.88 8.56 16.79
C LEU A 39 5.54 7.09 17.00
N ALA A 40 4.35 6.65 16.58
CA ALA A 40 3.95 5.24 16.67
C ALA A 40 4.95 4.31 15.96
N SER A 41 5.41 4.69 14.76
CA SER A 41 6.36 3.89 13.98
C SER A 41 7.75 3.88 14.61
N LEU A 42 8.21 5.02 15.12
CA LEU A 42 9.47 5.11 15.86
C LEU A 42 9.43 4.29 17.16
N LEU A 43 8.34 4.36 17.94
CA LEU A 43 8.15 3.54 19.13
C LEU A 43 8.14 2.06 18.80
N THR A 44 7.53 1.69 17.68
CA THR A 44 7.51 0.28 17.21
C THR A 44 8.93 -0.22 16.92
N ILE A 45 9.76 0.59 16.25
CA ILE A 45 11.16 0.24 15.98
C ILE A 45 11.98 0.21 17.27
N ALA A 46 11.87 1.26 18.10
CA ALA A 46 12.60 1.41 19.36
C ALA A 46 12.33 0.27 20.34
N LEU A 47 11.12 -0.31 20.31
CA LEU A 47 10.67 -1.39 21.18
C LEU A 47 10.54 -2.74 20.45
N HIS A 48 11.04 -2.87 19.22
CA HIS A 48 10.92 -4.11 18.43
C HIS A 48 11.61 -5.32 19.08
N GLY A 49 12.70 -5.08 19.82
CA GLY A 49 13.37 -6.12 20.61
C GLY A 49 12.60 -6.55 21.87
N LYS A 50 11.44 -5.94 22.16
CA LYS A 50 10.65 -6.14 23.38
C LYS A 50 9.15 -6.15 23.04
N LEU A 51 8.72 -7.00 22.12
CA LEU A 51 7.35 -7.01 21.60
C LEU A 51 6.30 -7.36 22.67
N GLU A 52 6.65 -8.13 23.70
CA GLU A 52 5.79 -8.34 24.88
C GLU A 52 5.46 -7.00 25.56
N TYR A 53 6.48 -6.22 25.91
CA TYR A 53 6.31 -4.90 26.54
C TYR A 53 5.52 -3.95 25.63
N TYR A 54 5.89 -3.89 24.34
CA TYR A 54 5.20 -3.08 23.35
C TYR A 54 3.70 -3.45 23.25
N THR A 55 3.37 -4.74 23.25
CA THR A 55 1.99 -5.24 23.20
C THR A 55 1.22 -4.85 24.46
N GLY A 56 1.86 -4.93 25.64
CA GLY A 56 1.27 -4.47 26.90
C GLY A 56 0.94 -2.98 26.91
N ILE A 57 1.86 -2.13 26.40
CA ILE A 57 1.63 -0.69 26.24
C ILE A 57 0.52 -0.41 25.25
N MET A 58 0.51 -1.09 24.10
CA MET A 58 -0.52 -0.93 23.09
C MET A 58 -1.91 -1.31 23.65
N LYS A 59 -2.03 -2.42 24.38
CA LYS A 59 -3.29 -2.82 25.04
C LYS A 59 -3.78 -1.74 26.00
N GLU A 60 -2.90 -1.18 26.84
CA GLU A 60 -3.28 -0.13 27.78
C GLU A 60 -3.77 1.15 27.08
N LEU A 61 -3.04 1.62 26.07
CA LEU A 61 -3.45 2.78 25.29
C LEU A 61 -4.75 2.51 24.50
N LEU A 62 -4.98 1.27 24.06
CA LEU A 62 -6.24 0.89 23.41
C LEU A 62 -7.40 0.87 24.39
N VAL A 63 -7.19 0.44 25.64
CA VAL A 63 -8.21 0.53 26.70
C VAL A 63 -8.63 1.99 26.88
N ASP A 64 -7.67 2.91 27.01
CA ASP A 64 -7.93 4.34 27.14
C ASP A 64 -8.72 4.89 25.93
N LEU A 65 -8.34 4.48 24.71
CA LEU A 65 -9.05 4.87 23.48
C LEU A 65 -10.48 4.31 23.43
N ILE A 66 -10.69 3.07 23.88
CA ILE A 66 -12.00 2.43 23.94
C ILE A 66 -12.88 3.16 24.94
N ASP A 67 -12.38 3.52 26.12
CA ASP A 67 -13.14 4.30 27.11
C ASP A 67 -13.56 5.67 26.57
N ALA A 68 -12.65 6.37 25.88
CA ALA A 68 -12.97 7.64 25.24
C ALA A 68 -14.00 7.50 24.09
N SER A 69 -14.02 6.35 23.40
CA SER A 69 -14.90 6.07 22.27
C SER A 69 -16.27 5.53 22.69
N ALA A 70 -16.32 4.72 23.74
CA ALA A 70 -17.53 4.09 24.27
C ALA A 70 -18.52 5.14 24.79
N ALA A 71 -18.03 6.26 25.32
CA ALA A 71 -18.85 7.41 25.70
C ALA A 71 -19.56 8.09 24.52
N LYS A 72 -19.13 7.83 23.27
CA LYS A 72 -19.71 8.38 22.04
C LYS A 72 -20.54 7.33 21.32
N ASN A 73 -19.96 6.73 20.27
CA ASN A 73 -20.59 5.68 19.48
C ASN A 73 -19.55 4.56 19.34
N PRO A 74 -19.75 3.41 20.01
CA PRO A 74 -18.84 2.27 19.92
C PRO A 74 -18.56 1.82 18.48
N LYS A 75 -19.50 1.95 17.55
CA LYS A 75 -19.32 1.57 16.13
C LYS A 75 -18.34 2.47 15.35
N LEU A 76 -17.89 3.58 15.94
CA LEU A 76 -16.89 4.47 15.33
C LEU A 76 -15.46 4.20 15.80
N MET A 77 -15.29 3.32 16.79
CA MET A 77 -13.97 2.94 17.31
C MET A 77 -13.12 2.32 16.21
N LEU A 78 -11.85 2.73 16.16
CA LEU A 78 -10.85 2.33 15.16
C LEU A 78 -11.25 2.63 13.70
N ARG A 79 -12.22 3.50 13.42
CA ARG A 79 -12.66 3.79 12.04
C ARG A 79 -11.64 4.62 11.23
N ARG A 80 -10.83 5.45 11.90
CA ARG A 80 -9.83 6.34 11.29
C ARG A 80 -8.49 6.15 12.01
N THR A 81 -7.43 6.79 11.54
CA THR A 81 -6.15 6.82 12.26
C THR A 81 -5.97 8.23 12.79
N GLU A 82 -6.51 8.45 13.97
CA GLU A 82 -6.48 9.72 14.68
C GLU A 82 -5.64 9.62 15.95
N SER A 83 -5.22 8.44 16.42
CA SER A 83 -4.31 8.29 17.56
C SER A 83 -3.01 7.53 17.24
N VAL A 84 -2.01 7.71 18.11
CA VAL A 84 -0.73 6.98 18.12
C VAL A 84 -1.01 5.48 18.25
N VAL A 85 -1.91 5.07 19.14
CA VAL A 85 -2.20 3.66 19.37
C VAL A 85 -2.86 2.98 18.18
N GLU A 86 -3.67 3.70 17.40
CA GLU A 86 -4.25 3.18 16.15
C GLU A 86 -3.17 2.85 15.10
N LYS A 87 -2.13 3.69 15.02
CA LYS A 87 -0.98 3.39 14.17
C LYS A 87 -0.09 2.30 14.77
N MET A 88 0.11 2.26 16.09
CA MET A 88 0.81 1.16 16.77
C MET A 88 0.13 -0.18 16.47
N LEU A 89 -1.19 -0.26 16.58
CA LEU A 89 -1.97 -1.44 16.21
C LEU A 89 -1.72 -1.87 14.77
N THR A 90 -1.70 -0.92 13.84
CA THR A 90 -1.41 -1.23 12.43
C THR A 90 0.00 -1.82 12.27
N ASN A 91 0.99 -1.26 12.97
CA ASN A 91 2.36 -1.76 12.93
C ASN A 91 2.50 -3.14 13.61
N TRP A 92 1.81 -3.35 14.73
CA TRP A 92 1.75 -4.63 15.44
C TRP A 92 1.15 -5.73 14.57
N MET A 93 0.04 -5.43 13.88
CA MET A 93 -0.56 -6.35 12.90
C MET A 93 0.42 -6.66 11.78
N SER A 94 1.17 -5.67 11.26
CA SER A 94 2.19 -5.92 10.24
C SER A 94 3.30 -6.86 10.72
N ILE A 95 3.77 -6.71 11.96
CA ILE A 95 4.79 -7.59 12.55
C ILE A 95 4.24 -9.01 12.65
N CYS A 96 3.08 -9.18 13.29
CA CYS A 96 2.53 -10.50 13.57
C CYS A 96 2.02 -11.24 12.32
N MET A 97 1.58 -10.51 11.29
CA MET A 97 1.02 -11.08 10.07
C MET A 97 2.05 -11.25 8.94
N TYR A 98 3.31 -10.83 9.13
CA TYR A 98 4.35 -10.97 8.11
C TYR A 98 4.62 -12.44 7.75
N SER A 99 4.60 -13.36 8.72
CA SER A 99 4.72 -14.80 8.47
C SER A 99 3.56 -15.32 7.62
N CYS A 100 2.32 -14.90 7.91
CA CYS A 100 1.14 -15.25 7.12
C CYS A 100 1.24 -14.73 5.67
N LEU A 101 1.73 -13.50 5.48
CA LEU A 101 2.06 -12.97 4.15
C LEU A 101 3.09 -13.85 3.45
N ARG A 102 4.21 -14.16 4.10
CA ARG A 102 5.29 -14.91 3.48
C ARG A 102 4.91 -16.36 3.13
N GLU A 103 4.11 -17.01 3.97
CA GLU A 103 3.88 -18.46 3.90
C GLU A 103 2.54 -18.85 3.27
N THR A 104 1.59 -17.92 3.14
CA THR A 104 0.22 -18.25 2.69
C THR A 104 -0.34 -17.24 1.70
N VAL A 105 -0.33 -15.95 2.04
CA VAL A 105 -1.06 -14.93 1.26
C VAL A 105 -0.22 -14.33 0.13
N GLY A 106 1.11 -14.34 0.27
CA GLY A 106 2.04 -13.69 -0.65
C GLY A 106 1.98 -14.28 -2.04
N GLU A 107 1.94 -15.61 -2.17
CA GLU A 107 1.84 -16.27 -3.47
C GLU A 107 0.54 -15.93 -4.23
N PRO A 108 -0.68 -16.14 -3.70
CA PRO A 108 -1.90 -15.78 -4.42
C PRO A 108 -1.99 -14.28 -4.68
N PHE A 109 -1.43 -13.44 -3.80
CA PHE A 109 -1.39 -12.00 -4.03
C PHE A 109 -0.46 -11.64 -5.19
N PHE A 110 0.74 -12.22 -5.24
CA PHE A 110 1.69 -12.02 -6.34
C PHE A 110 1.13 -12.54 -7.67
N LEU A 111 0.49 -13.71 -7.67
CA LEU A 111 -0.17 -14.27 -8.85
C LEU A 111 -1.30 -13.37 -9.36
N LEU A 112 -2.08 -12.76 -8.47
CA LEU A 112 -3.09 -11.76 -8.85
C LEU A 112 -2.44 -10.55 -9.52
N LEU A 113 -1.34 -10.03 -8.99
CA LEU A 113 -0.61 -8.89 -9.58
C LEU A 113 -0.09 -9.23 -10.99
N CYS A 114 0.51 -10.41 -11.15
CA CYS A 114 0.94 -10.92 -12.45
C CYS A 114 -0.25 -11.07 -13.41
N ALA A 115 -1.37 -11.62 -12.95
CA ALA A 115 -2.56 -11.80 -13.76
C ALA A 115 -3.17 -10.46 -14.21
N ILE A 116 -3.23 -9.45 -13.33
CA ILE A 116 -3.64 -8.08 -13.68
C ILE A 116 -2.72 -7.54 -14.76
N LYS A 117 -1.40 -7.54 -14.52
CA LYS A 117 -0.42 -6.98 -15.45
C LYS A 117 -0.49 -7.67 -16.82
N GLN A 118 -0.53 -9.00 -16.84
CA GLN A 118 -0.66 -9.78 -18.07
C GLN A 118 -1.98 -9.49 -18.80
N GLN A 119 -3.10 -9.37 -18.07
CA GLN A 119 -4.40 -9.11 -18.67
C GLN A 119 -4.48 -7.71 -19.28
N VAL A 120 -3.94 -6.70 -18.60
CA VAL A 120 -3.86 -5.33 -19.11
C VAL A 120 -2.99 -5.28 -20.39
N ASN A 121 -1.83 -5.95 -20.37
CA ASN A 121 -0.88 -5.99 -21.50
C ASN A 121 -1.38 -6.73 -22.75
N LYS A 122 -2.54 -7.43 -22.70
CA LYS A 122 -3.16 -8.06 -23.88
C LYS A 122 -3.86 -7.07 -24.81
N GLY A 123 -4.03 -5.81 -24.40
CA GLY A 123 -4.65 -4.75 -25.18
C GLY A 123 -3.79 -3.50 -25.23
N SER A 124 -4.21 -2.52 -26.03
CA SER A 124 -3.54 -1.23 -26.11
C SER A 124 -3.61 -0.47 -24.78
N ILE A 125 -2.51 0.21 -24.47
CA ILE A 125 -2.36 1.08 -23.30
C ILE A 125 -1.85 2.42 -23.83
N ASP A 126 -2.58 3.49 -23.55
CA ASP A 126 -2.12 4.83 -23.87
C ASP A 126 -0.95 5.21 -22.95
N ALA A 127 0.17 5.66 -23.51
CA ALA A 127 1.43 5.79 -22.76
C ALA A 127 1.47 7.06 -21.90
N ILE A 128 0.58 8.02 -22.19
CA ILE A 128 0.55 9.34 -21.57
C ILE A 128 -0.54 9.37 -20.49
N THR A 129 -1.76 8.98 -20.83
CA THR A 129 -2.89 8.93 -19.89
C THR A 129 -2.91 7.66 -19.04
N GLY A 130 -2.17 6.62 -19.45
CA GLY A 130 -2.18 5.31 -18.80
C GLY A 130 -3.48 4.51 -18.99
N LYS A 131 -4.45 5.02 -19.75
CA LYS A 131 -5.73 4.34 -20.00
C LYS A 131 -5.52 3.09 -20.83
N ALA A 132 -6.13 1.98 -20.43
CA ALA A 132 -5.96 0.69 -21.08
C ALA A 132 -7.28 0.11 -21.60
N ARG A 133 -7.19 -0.71 -22.66
CA ARG A 133 -8.34 -1.45 -23.20
C ARG A 133 -8.96 -2.42 -22.19
N TYR A 134 -8.12 -3.08 -21.40
CA TYR A 134 -8.53 -4.03 -20.34
C TYR A 134 -8.14 -3.46 -18.99
N THR A 135 -9.12 -3.32 -18.09
CA THR A 135 -8.93 -2.78 -16.75
C THR A 135 -10.12 -3.16 -15.86
N LEU A 136 -9.96 -3.00 -14.55
CA LEU A 136 -11.07 -3.09 -13.59
C LEU A 136 -11.66 -1.71 -13.25
N SER A 137 -10.99 -0.62 -13.62
CA SER A 137 -11.40 0.75 -13.27
C SER A 137 -12.01 1.47 -14.46
N GLU A 138 -13.23 2.00 -14.31
CA GLU A 138 -13.90 2.78 -15.36
C GLU A 138 -13.11 4.05 -15.74
N GLU A 139 -12.47 4.69 -14.77
CA GLU A 139 -11.71 5.94 -14.96
C GLU A 139 -10.46 5.70 -15.83
N TRP A 140 -9.90 4.49 -15.76
CA TRP A 140 -8.70 4.07 -16.48
C TRP A 140 -9.00 3.32 -17.78
N LEU A 141 -10.28 3.27 -18.18
CA LEU A 141 -10.68 2.57 -19.39
C LEU A 141 -10.40 3.41 -20.63
N LEU A 142 -9.69 2.83 -21.61
CA LEU A 142 -9.49 3.42 -22.92
C LEU A 142 -10.80 3.39 -23.72
N ARG A 143 -11.33 4.59 -24.00
CA ARG A 143 -12.60 4.80 -24.71
C ARG A 143 -12.43 4.98 -26.22
N GLU A 144 -11.21 5.03 -26.71
CA GLU A 144 -10.97 5.03 -28.15
C GLU A 144 -11.15 3.63 -28.74
N ASN A 145 -11.74 3.56 -29.94
CA ASN A 145 -11.88 2.31 -30.66
C ASN A 145 -10.62 2.03 -31.49
N ILE A 146 -9.57 1.59 -30.79
CA ILE A 146 -8.28 1.28 -31.41
C ILE A 146 -8.27 -0.15 -31.96
N GLU A 147 -7.98 -0.29 -33.25
CA GLU A 147 -7.66 -1.56 -33.88
C GLU A 147 -6.24 -1.98 -33.53
N ALA A 148 -6.10 -2.88 -32.56
CA ALA A 148 -4.81 -3.36 -32.07
C ALA A 148 -4.55 -4.78 -32.58
N LYS A 149 -3.37 -5.02 -33.15
CA LYS A 149 -2.94 -6.34 -33.60
C LYS A 149 -1.73 -6.78 -32.76
N PRO A 150 -1.76 -8.00 -32.20
CA PRO A 150 -0.59 -8.52 -31.50
C PRO A 150 0.59 -8.69 -32.47
N ARG A 151 1.80 -8.53 -31.94
CA ARG A 151 3.07 -8.82 -32.61
C ARG A 151 3.91 -9.73 -31.74
N ASN A 152 4.39 -10.84 -32.28
CA ASN A 152 5.44 -11.63 -31.62
C ASN A 152 6.79 -11.19 -32.19
N LEU A 153 7.69 -10.74 -31.33
CA LEU A 153 8.99 -10.19 -31.67
C LEU A 153 10.08 -11.15 -31.21
N ASN A 154 11.10 -11.40 -32.05
CA ASN A 154 12.25 -12.23 -31.69
C ASN A 154 13.36 -11.31 -31.19
N VAL A 155 13.63 -11.31 -29.89
CA VAL A 155 14.48 -10.29 -29.26
C VAL A 155 15.72 -10.93 -28.69
N SER A 156 16.90 -10.40 -28.98
CA SER A 156 18.16 -10.75 -28.29
C SER A 156 18.56 -9.62 -27.34
N PHE A 157 19.12 -9.92 -26.18
CA PHE A 157 19.64 -8.90 -25.25
C PHE A 157 21.15 -9.08 -25.07
N GLN A 158 21.93 -8.13 -25.60
CA GLN A 158 23.38 -8.08 -25.43
C GLN A 158 23.74 -8.02 -23.94
N GLY A 159 24.59 -8.95 -23.48
CA GLY A 159 25.09 -8.99 -22.10
C GLY A 159 24.31 -9.87 -21.11
N CYS A 160 23.14 -10.41 -21.49
CA CYS A 160 22.36 -11.30 -20.61
C CYS A 160 22.59 -12.81 -20.84
N GLY A 161 23.45 -13.19 -21.80
CA GLY A 161 23.85 -14.60 -22.03
C GLY A 161 22.73 -15.55 -22.47
N MET A 162 21.53 -15.03 -22.76
CA MET A 162 20.38 -15.80 -23.24
C MET A 162 20.23 -15.68 -24.76
N ASP A 163 19.82 -16.79 -25.39
CA ASP A 163 19.35 -16.81 -26.78
C ASP A 163 18.13 -15.90 -26.99
N SER A 164 17.75 -15.69 -28.26
CA SER A 164 16.60 -14.87 -28.60
C SER A 164 15.30 -15.36 -27.94
N LEU A 165 14.55 -14.44 -27.32
CA LEU A 165 13.23 -14.69 -26.72
C LEU A 165 12.12 -14.17 -27.62
N SER A 166 11.00 -14.90 -27.67
CA SER A 166 9.77 -14.42 -28.31
C SER A 166 8.96 -13.57 -27.33
N VAL A 167 8.88 -12.26 -27.59
CA VAL A 167 8.18 -11.29 -26.75
C VAL A 167 6.93 -10.79 -27.47
N ARG A 168 5.78 -10.90 -26.80
CA ARG A 168 4.51 -10.41 -27.34
C ARG A 168 4.31 -8.93 -27.00
N ALA A 169 4.08 -8.13 -28.04
CA ALA A 169 3.70 -6.72 -27.98
C ALA A 169 2.39 -6.48 -28.75
N MET A 170 1.88 -5.27 -28.69
CA MET A 170 0.80 -4.76 -29.53
C MET A 170 1.40 -3.81 -30.55
N ASP A 171 0.88 -3.79 -31.78
CA ASP A 171 1.33 -2.83 -32.80
C ASP A 171 1.14 -1.36 -32.39
N THR A 172 0.21 -1.12 -31.46
CA THR A 172 -0.05 0.17 -30.81
C THR A 172 0.87 0.48 -29.64
N ASP A 173 1.82 -0.38 -29.26
CA ASP A 173 2.74 -0.06 -28.16
C ASP A 173 3.78 0.97 -28.61
N THR A 174 4.12 1.93 -27.74
CA THR A 174 5.31 2.77 -27.92
C THR A 174 6.58 1.94 -27.72
N LEU A 175 7.73 2.47 -28.12
CA LEU A 175 9.00 1.77 -27.98
C LEU A 175 9.39 1.65 -26.50
N MET A 176 9.06 2.63 -25.67
CA MET A 176 9.22 2.47 -24.21
C MET A 176 8.40 1.29 -23.66
N GLN A 177 7.12 1.17 -24.06
CA GLN A 177 6.28 0.05 -23.64
C GLN A 177 6.80 -1.30 -24.16
N VAL A 178 7.36 -1.32 -25.38
CA VAL A 178 8.01 -2.52 -25.93
C VAL A 178 9.27 -2.87 -25.14
N LYS A 179 10.11 -1.88 -24.79
CA LYS A 179 11.30 -2.08 -23.95
C LYS A 179 10.92 -2.64 -22.58
N GLU A 180 9.89 -2.10 -21.92
CA GLU A 180 9.37 -2.62 -20.65
C GLU A 180 8.93 -4.09 -20.78
N LYS A 181 8.16 -4.44 -21.83
CA LYS A 181 7.73 -5.83 -22.07
C LYS A 181 8.90 -6.79 -22.35
N ILE A 182 9.96 -6.31 -23.00
CA ILE A 182 11.18 -7.07 -23.24
C ILE A 182 11.94 -7.29 -21.92
N LEU A 183 12.14 -6.24 -21.12
CA LEU A 183 12.78 -6.33 -19.81
C LEU A 183 12.01 -7.30 -18.90
N GLU A 184 10.67 -7.28 -18.94
CA GLU A 184 9.84 -8.25 -18.22
C GLU A 184 10.08 -9.70 -18.64
N ALA A 185 10.33 -9.95 -19.93
CA ALA A 185 10.59 -11.29 -20.43
C ALA A 185 11.98 -11.79 -20.01
N PHE A 186 13.02 -10.95 -20.12
CA PHE A 186 14.40 -11.31 -19.78
C PHE A 186 14.67 -11.34 -18.27
N CYS A 187 14.06 -10.44 -17.50
CA CYS A 187 14.32 -10.25 -16.08
C CYS A 187 13.25 -10.89 -15.16
N LYS A 188 12.42 -11.80 -15.69
CA LYS A 188 11.28 -12.42 -14.97
C LYS A 188 11.63 -13.00 -13.58
N ASN A 189 12.85 -13.51 -13.41
CA ASN A 189 13.33 -14.13 -12.16
C ASN A 189 14.23 -13.20 -11.32
N VAL A 190 14.30 -11.91 -11.66
CA VAL A 190 15.13 -10.91 -11.00
C VAL A 190 14.23 -9.89 -10.31
N PRO A 191 14.53 -9.42 -9.08
CA PRO A 191 13.78 -8.35 -8.42
C PRO A 191 13.78 -7.06 -9.24
N TYR A 192 12.67 -6.32 -9.25
CA TYR A 192 12.52 -5.15 -10.12
C TYR A 192 13.57 -4.06 -9.86
N SER A 193 13.97 -3.85 -8.60
CA SER A 193 15.02 -2.88 -8.23
C SER A 193 16.39 -3.12 -8.89
N GLN A 194 16.63 -4.31 -9.43
CA GLN A 194 17.88 -4.70 -10.09
C GLN A 194 17.79 -4.63 -11.62
N TRP A 195 16.62 -4.30 -12.18
CA TRP A 195 16.44 -4.25 -13.62
C TRP A 195 17.13 -3.00 -14.21
N PRO A 196 17.68 -3.09 -15.44
CA PRO A 196 17.92 -1.90 -16.24
C PRO A 196 16.62 -1.12 -16.39
N ARG A 197 16.70 0.21 -16.37
CA ARG A 197 15.52 1.01 -16.67
C ARG A 197 15.28 1.03 -18.17
N ALA A 198 14.03 1.20 -18.59
CA ALA A 198 13.68 1.21 -20.01
C ALA A 198 14.30 2.41 -20.75
N GLU A 199 14.61 3.50 -20.05
CA GLU A 199 15.40 4.62 -20.57
C GLU A 199 16.90 4.30 -20.80
N ASP A 200 17.45 3.32 -20.08
CA ASP A 200 18.88 2.98 -20.10
C ASP A 200 19.22 1.91 -21.16
N VAL A 201 18.24 1.51 -21.98
CA VAL A 201 18.41 0.51 -23.03
C VAL A 201 17.99 1.06 -24.39
N ASP A 202 18.77 0.75 -25.42
CA ASP A 202 18.42 0.99 -26.81
C ASP A 202 17.73 -0.24 -27.42
N LEU A 203 16.88 -0.01 -28.43
CA LEU A 203 16.18 -1.05 -29.15
C LEU A 203 16.44 -0.90 -30.64
N GLU A 204 17.10 -1.90 -31.23
CA GLU A 204 17.47 -1.93 -32.64
C GLU A 204 16.64 -2.97 -33.38
N TRP A 205 16.13 -2.62 -34.56
CA TRP A 205 15.42 -3.53 -35.46
C TRP A 205 16.26 -3.90 -36.66
N PHE A 206 16.41 -5.21 -36.91
CA PHE A 206 17.05 -5.74 -38.10
C PHE A 206 16.00 -5.93 -39.19
N ALA A 207 15.84 -4.93 -40.06
CA ALA A 207 14.90 -4.97 -41.18
C ALA A 207 15.35 -5.94 -42.28
N SER A 208 16.67 -6.10 -42.45
CA SER A 208 17.29 -7.07 -43.34
C SER A 208 18.68 -7.44 -42.84
N SER A 209 19.38 -8.34 -43.53
CA SER A 209 20.76 -8.71 -43.18
C SER A 209 21.77 -7.56 -43.34
N THR A 210 21.40 -6.47 -44.01
CA THR A 210 22.28 -5.33 -44.29
C THR A 210 21.79 -4.01 -43.68
N GLN A 211 20.60 -3.98 -43.10
CA GLN A 211 19.99 -2.76 -42.57
C GLN A 211 19.40 -3.00 -41.18
N SER A 212 19.81 -2.14 -40.26
CA SER A 212 19.24 -2.05 -38.92
C SER A 212 18.94 -0.60 -38.55
N TYR A 213 17.95 -0.41 -37.68
CA TYR A 213 17.45 0.91 -37.28
C TYR A 213 17.24 0.95 -35.76
N ILE A 214 17.76 1.98 -35.09
CA ILE A 214 17.45 2.23 -33.68
C ILE A 214 16.07 2.86 -33.59
N LEU A 215 15.17 2.21 -32.87
CA LEU A 215 13.79 2.61 -32.70
C LEU A 215 13.65 3.50 -31.46
N ARG A 216 13.02 4.66 -31.64
CA ARG A 216 12.76 5.64 -30.56
C ARG A 216 11.31 6.09 -30.54
N ASP A 217 10.81 6.44 -29.37
CA ASP A 217 9.48 7.03 -29.18
C ASP A 217 9.31 8.35 -29.95
N LEU A 218 10.40 9.10 -30.14
CA LEU A 218 10.44 10.30 -30.95
C LEU A 218 11.72 10.34 -31.78
N ASP A 219 11.58 10.64 -33.07
CA ASP A 219 12.68 10.87 -34.00
C ASP A 219 12.26 11.84 -35.11
N ASP A 220 13.08 11.96 -36.15
CA ASP A 220 12.80 12.79 -37.32
C ASP A 220 11.66 12.26 -38.19
N THR A 221 11.22 11.02 -37.97
CA THR A 221 10.09 10.40 -38.67
C THR A 221 8.76 10.59 -37.93
N SER A 222 8.77 11.09 -36.69
CA SER A 222 7.56 11.27 -35.89
C SER A 222 6.53 12.20 -36.53
N VAL A 223 5.29 11.72 -36.58
CA VAL A 223 4.16 12.44 -37.18
C VAL A 223 3.68 13.56 -36.24
N VAL A 224 3.32 14.71 -36.82
CA VAL A 224 2.66 15.81 -36.10
C VAL A 224 1.20 15.85 -36.53
N GLU A 225 0.27 15.74 -35.58
CA GLU A 225 -1.18 15.87 -35.79
C GLU A 225 -1.69 17.00 -34.88
N ASP A 226 -2.46 17.96 -35.42
CA ASP A 226 -3.01 19.12 -34.69
C ASP A 226 -1.99 19.89 -33.82
N GLY A 227 -0.77 20.04 -34.33
CA GLY A 227 0.32 20.75 -33.65
C GLY A 227 1.00 19.95 -32.53
N ARG A 228 0.62 18.68 -32.33
CA ARG A 228 1.18 17.78 -31.32
C ARG A 228 1.96 16.65 -31.99
N LYS A 229 3.09 16.26 -31.39
CA LYS A 229 3.90 15.12 -31.87
C LYS A 229 3.31 13.81 -31.35
N LYS A 230 3.07 12.87 -32.26
CA LYS A 230 2.62 11.52 -31.92
C LYS A 230 3.81 10.67 -31.52
N LEU A 231 3.70 9.92 -30.41
CA LEU A 231 4.72 8.94 -30.05
C LEU A 231 4.76 7.81 -31.08
N ASN A 232 5.97 7.48 -31.52
CA ASN A 232 6.22 6.39 -32.46
C ASN A 232 5.84 5.06 -31.80
N THR A 233 5.29 4.15 -32.60
CA THR A 233 4.82 2.82 -32.19
C THR A 233 5.42 1.74 -33.09
N LEU A 234 5.22 0.46 -32.77
CA LEU A 234 5.57 -0.62 -33.71
C LEU A 234 4.86 -0.47 -35.06
N ALA A 235 3.60 0.00 -35.06
CA ALA A 235 2.86 0.29 -36.28
C ALA A 235 3.47 1.44 -37.10
N HIS A 236 3.99 2.48 -36.44
CA HIS A 236 4.67 3.61 -37.10
C HIS A 236 5.84 3.15 -37.97
N TYR A 237 6.73 2.33 -37.40
CA TYR A 237 7.86 1.74 -38.14
C TYR A 237 7.48 0.54 -39.01
N LYS A 238 6.19 0.17 -39.05
CA LYS A 238 5.67 -0.98 -39.80
C LYS A 238 6.36 -2.29 -39.44
N ILE A 239 6.67 -2.48 -38.15
CA ILE A 239 7.35 -3.68 -37.65
C ILE A 239 6.50 -4.93 -37.96
N PRO A 240 7.04 -5.90 -38.72
CA PRO A 240 6.29 -7.09 -39.11
C PRO A 240 6.16 -8.11 -37.97
N GLU A 241 5.25 -9.07 -38.13
CA GLU A 241 5.19 -10.25 -37.27
C GLU A 241 6.50 -11.05 -37.36
N GLY A 242 7.04 -11.49 -36.22
CA GLY A 242 8.29 -12.25 -36.16
C GLY A 242 9.57 -11.41 -36.35
N ALA A 243 9.46 -10.07 -36.32
CA ALA A 243 10.61 -9.19 -36.49
C ALA A 243 11.73 -9.46 -35.47
N SER A 244 12.98 -9.41 -35.94
CA SER A 244 14.17 -9.58 -35.10
C SER A 244 14.63 -8.23 -34.54
N LEU A 245 14.72 -8.15 -33.21
CA LEU A 245 15.15 -6.96 -32.47
C LEU A 245 16.36 -7.29 -31.59
N ALA A 246 17.24 -6.32 -31.36
CA ALA A 246 18.24 -6.39 -30.30
C ALA A 246 18.03 -5.28 -29.27
N MET A 247 18.13 -5.64 -28.01
CA MET A 247 18.24 -4.71 -26.89
C MET A 247 19.69 -4.66 -26.41
N SER A 248 20.18 -3.47 -26.11
CA SER A 248 21.52 -3.24 -25.56
C SER A 248 21.48 -2.12 -24.52
N LEU A 249 22.37 -2.16 -23.53
CA LEU A 249 22.57 -1.02 -22.63
C LEU A 249 23.10 0.17 -23.43
N THR A 250 22.64 1.37 -23.12
CA THR A 250 23.11 2.58 -23.80
C THR A 250 24.47 3.02 -23.26
N ASP A 251 25.47 3.17 -24.14
CA ASP A 251 26.82 3.64 -23.78
C ASP A 251 26.90 5.17 -23.61
N LYS A 252 25.84 5.91 -24.02
CA LYS A 252 25.84 7.37 -24.10
C LYS A 252 24.73 7.99 -23.27
N LYS A 253 25.09 8.89 -22.35
CA LYS A 253 24.19 9.91 -21.79
C LYS A 253 23.91 11.00 -22.84
N ASP A 254 23.36 10.63 -24.00
CA ASP A 254 22.67 11.62 -24.82
C ASP A 254 21.44 12.11 -24.04
N ASN A 255 20.93 13.30 -24.34
CA ASN A 255 19.73 13.88 -23.72
C ASN A 255 18.48 13.01 -23.99
N THR A 256 18.41 11.83 -23.37
CA THR A 256 17.23 10.98 -23.31
C THR A 256 16.13 11.80 -22.68
N LEU A 257 14.98 11.84 -23.36
CA LEU A 257 13.77 12.44 -22.84
C LEU A 257 13.51 11.93 -21.42
N GLY A 258 12.99 12.80 -20.55
CA GLY A 258 12.42 12.37 -19.27
C GLY A 258 11.38 11.27 -19.49
N ARG A 259 10.99 10.60 -18.40
CA ARG A 259 10.01 9.51 -18.42
C ARG A 259 8.83 9.90 -19.32
N VAL A 260 8.31 8.99 -20.16
CA VAL A 260 7.19 9.29 -21.08
C VAL A 260 5.98 9.92 -20.36
N LYS A 261 5.81 9.59 -19.07
CA LYS A 261 4.81 10.17 -18.15
C LYS A 261 5.03 11.64 -17.78
N ASP A 262 6.26 12.14 -17.92
CA ASP A 262 6.65 13.54 -17.67
C ASP A 262 6.57 14.40 -18.95
N LEU A 263 6.13 13.81 -20.08
CA LEU A 263 5.93 14.54 -21.32
C LEU A 263 4.72 15.47 -21.23
N ASP A 264 4.91 16.69 -21.71
CA ASP A 264 3.89 17.72 -21.79
C ASP A 264 2.73 17.25 -22.69
N THR A 265 1.56 17.00 -22.08
CA THR A 265 0.35 16.53 -22.77
C THR A 265 -0.18 17.54 -23.79
N GLU A 266 0.25 18.80 -23.71
CA GLU A 266 -0.07 19.81 -24.72
C GLU A 266 0.78 19.66 -25.99
N LYS A 267 1.94 18.99 -25.90
CA LYS A 267 2.91 18.83 -26.99
C LYS A 267 2.94 17.42 -27.58
N TYR A 268 2.60 16.41 -26.80
CA TYR A 268 2.71 15.00 -27.18
C TYR A 268 1.41 14.23 -26.96
N PHE A 269 1.13 13.24 -27.81
CA PHE A 269 0.01 12.31 -27.63
C PHE A 269 0.40 10.90 -28.09
N HIS A 270 -0.34 9.88 -27.66
CA HIS A 270 -0.15 8.49 -28.10
C HIS A 270 -1.38 7.97 -28.85
N LEU A 271 -2.37 7.42 -28.14
CA LEU A 271 -3.59 6.85 -28.72
C LEU A 271 -4.77 7.81 -28.57
N VAL A 272 -4.79 8.58 -27.49
CA VAL A 272 -5.83 9.55 -27.20
C VAL A 272 -5.30 10.94 -27.55
N LEU A 273 -5.92 11.60 -28.53
CA LEU A 273 -5.77 13.04 -28.66
C LEU A 273 -6.47 13.68 -27.45
N PRO A 274 -5.80 14.56 -26.69
CA PRO A 274 -6.50 15.37 -25.71
C PRO A 274 -7.54 16.25 -26.42
N THR A 275 -8.77 15.76 -26.54
CA THR A 275 -9.92 16.59 -26.89
C THR A 275 -10.19 17.55 -25.74
N ASP A 276 -10.67 18.74 -26.08
CA ASP A 276 -11.01 19.89 -25.23
C ASP A 276 -12.08 19.62 -24.13
N GLU A 277 -12.09 18.46 -23.47
CA GLU A 277 -12.89 18.26 -22.25
C GLU A 277 -12.39 19.13 -21.07
N LEU A 278 -11.17 19.69 -21.18
CA LEU A 278 -10.66 20.72 -20.27
C LEU A 278 -11.10 22.15 -20.65
N ALA A 279 -11.74 22.34 -21.80
CA ALA A 279 -12.19 23.64 -22.29
C ALA A 279 -13.71 23.84 -22.20
N GLU A 280 -14.41 23.17 -21.27
CA GLU A 280 -15.70 23.73 -20.83
C GLU A 280 -15.41 25.00 -20.00
N PRO A 281 -15.83 26.19 -20.47
CA PRO A 281 -15.67 27.39 -19.67
C PRO A 281 -16.51 27.21 -18.42
N LYS A 282 -15.91 27.47 -17.25
CA LYS A 282 -16.59 27.63 -15.96
C LYS A 282 -17.78 28.59 -16.10
N LYS A 283 -18.94 28.09 -16.49
CA LYS A 283 -20.20 28.82 -16.51
C LYS A 283 -21.23 28.04 -15.71
N SER A 284 -21.55 28.63 -14.56
CA SER A 284 -22.71 28.39 -13.70
C SER A 284 -22.89 26.99 -13.11
N HIS A 285 -22.68 26.91 -11.81
CA HIS A 285 -23.40 26.00 -10.91
C HIS A 285 -24.89 25.95 -11.28
N ARG A 286 -25.33 24.86 -11.94
CA ARG A 286 -26.68 24.25 -11.92
C ARG A 286 -26.94 23.39 -13.17
N GLN A 287 -26.01 22.51 -13.52
CA GLN A 287 -26.38 21.31 -14.27
C GLN A 287 -25.87 20.08 -13.52
N SER A 288 -26.86 19.32 -13.05
CA SER A 288 -26.74 18.02 -12.45
C SER A 288 -25.63 17.19 -13.09
N HIS A 289 -24.66 16.75 -12.30
CA HIS A 289 -23.77 15.63 -12.61
C HIS A 289 -24.61 14.35 -12.79
N ARG A 290 -25.37 14.25 -13.88
CA ARG A 290 -25.85 12.96 -14.37
C ARG A 290 -24.65 12.27 -14.97
N LYS A 291 -24.06 11.33 -14.23
CA LYS A 291 -23.11 10.36 -14.80
C LYS A 291 -23.75 9.78 -16.05
N LYS A 292 -23.20 10.08 -17.23
CA LYS A 292 -23.64 9.47 -18.48
C LYS A 292 -23.47 7.96 -18.33
N VAL A 293 -24.53 7.20 -18.58
CA VAL A 293 -24.51 5.73 -18.49
C VAL A 293 -23.36 5.21 -19.35
N LEU A 294 -22.49 4.40 -18.76
CA LEU A 294 -21.34 3.83 -19.47
C LEU A 294 -21.84 3.00 -20.67
N PRO A 295 -21.40 3.30 -21.90
CA PRO A 295 -21.76 2.51 -23.07
C PRO A 295 -21.48 1.00 -22.87
N GLU A 296 -22.39 0.16 -23.35
CA GLU A 296 -22.40 -1.30 -23.10
C GLU A 296 -21.10 -2.00 -23.51
N ILE A 297 -20.46 -1.54 -24.59
CA ILE A 297 -19.16 -2.05 -25.06
C ILE A 297 -18.05 -1.92 -24.01
N TYR A 298 -18.07 -0.83 -23.24
CA TYR A 298 -17.08 -0.55 -22.19
C TYR A 298 -17.34 -1.37 -20.93
N LEU A 299 -18.61 -1.55 -20.57
CA LEU A 299 -19.00 -2.45 -19.49
C LEU A 299 -18.55 -3.89 -19.78
N THR A 300 -18.68 -4.33 -21.03
CA THR A 300 -18.24 -5.67 -21.46
C THR A 300 -16.72 -5.87 -21.28
N ARG A 301 -15.90 -4.84 -21.53
CA ARG A 301 -14.44 -4.88 -21.29
C ARG A 301 -14.09 -5.01 -19.80
N LEU A 302 -14.79 -4.27 -18.94
CA LEU A 302 -14.65 -4.37 -17.48
C LEU A 302 -15.04 -5.77 -16.99
N LEU A 303 -16.19 -6.29 -17.45
CA LEU A 303 -16.68 -7.62 -17.11
C LEU A 303 -15.75 -8.74 -17.60
N SER A 304 -15.19 -8.62 -18.80
CA SER A 304 -14.20 -9.57 -19.34
C SER A 304 -12.93 -9.60 -18.50
N THR A 305 -12.43 -8.43 -18.09
CA THR A 305 -11.25 -8.32 -17.25
C THR A 305 -11.52 -8.91 -15.86
N LYS A 306 -12.65 -8.56 -15.24
CA LYS A 306 -13.12 -9.16 -13.99
C LYS A 306 -13.20 -10.69 -14.08
N GLY A 307 -13.87 -11.22 -15.10
CA GLY A 307 -14.01 -12.67 -15.29
C GLY A 307 -12.68 -13.39 -15.42
N THR A 308 -11.68 -12.77 -16.06
CA THR A 308 -10.33 -13.36 -16.20
C THR A 308 -9.59 -13.42 -14.85
N LEU A 309 -9.77 -12.40 -14.00
CA LEU A 309 -9.06 -12.27 -12.74
C LEU A 309 -9.78 -12.95 -11.56
N GLN A 310 -11.03 -13.37 -11.74
CA GLN A 310 -11.91 -13.83 -10.68
C GLN A 310 -11.30 -14.96 -9.84
N LYS A 311 -10.71 -15.98 -10.46
CA LYS A 311 -10.10 -17.10 -9.73
C LYS A 311 -8.95 -16.66 -8.83
N PHE A 312 -8.05 -15.80 -9.34
CA PHE A 312 -6.93 -15.28 -8.55
C PHE A 312 -7.41 -14.42 -7.37
N LEU A 313 -8.49 -13.67 -7.58
CA LEU A 313 -9.13 -12.89 -6.53
C LEU A 313 -9.76 -13.80 -5.45
N ASP A 314 -10.48 -14.83 -5.86
CA ASP A 314 -11.11 -15.79 -4.95
C ASP A 314 -10.05 -16.54 -4.13
N ASP A 315 -8.97 -16.99 -4.78
CA ASP A 315 -7.83 -17.66 -4.13
C ASP A 315 -7.17 -16.74 -3.10
N LEU A 316 -6.99 -15.46 -3.42
CA LEU A 316 -6.45 -14.45 -2.50
C LEU A 316 -7.37 -14.18 -1.30
N PHE A 317 -8.66 -13.93 -1.54
CA PHE A 317 -9.61 -13.67 -0.45
C PHE A 317 -9.77 -14.88 0.45
N LYS A 318 -9.77 -16.09 -0.12
CA LYS A 318 -9.76 -17.33 0.66
C LYS A 318 -8.48 -17.46 1.48
N ALA A 319 -7.31 -17.16 0.93
CA ALA A 319 -6.05 -17.20 1.67
C ALA A 319 -6.03 -16.19 2.83
N ILE A 320 -6.57 -14.98 2.63
CA ILE A 320 -6.68 -13.95 3.69
C ILE A 320 -7.69 -14.34 4.78
N LEU A 321 -8.83 -14.91 4.39
CA LEU A 321 -9.97 -15.18 5.27
C LEU A 321 -10.12 -16.67 5.61
N SER A 322 -9.00 -17.37 5.79
CA SER A 322 -8.97 -18.76 6.23
C SER A 322 -8.01 -18.97 7.39
N ILE A 323 -8.23 -20.05 8.14
CA ILE A 323 -7.36 -20.49 9.21
C ILE A 323 -6.64 -21.74 8.73
N ARG A 324 -5.31 -21.71 8.80
CA ARG A 324 -4.46 -22.87 8.58
C ARG A 324 -4.40 -23.69 9.86
N GLU A 325 -4.82 -24.95 9.80
CA GLU A 325 -4.82 -25.86 10.96
C GLU A 325 -3.40 -26.10 11.49
N ASP A 326 -2.40 -26.11 10.60
CA ASP A 326 -0.99 -26.33 10.96
C ASP A 326 -0.35 -25.11 11.64
N LYS A 327 -0.83 -23.90 11.33
CA LYS A 327 -0.31 -22.63 11.87
C LYS A 327 -1.45 -21.63 12.07
N PRO A 328 -2.18 -21.70 13.20
CA PRO A 328 -3.26 -20.78 13.49
C PRO A 328 -2.74 -19.35 13.68
N PRO A 329 -3.51 -18.30 13.32
CA PRO A 329 -3.08 -16.91 13.46
C PRO A 329 -3.21 -16.45 14.93
N LEU A 330 -2.21 -16.81 15.76
CA LEU A 330 -2.20 -16.58 17.22
C LEU A 330 -2.48 -15.11 17.58
N ALA A 331 -1.82 -14.17 16.90
CA ALA A 331 -2.01 -12.74 17.13
C ALA A 331 -3.43 -12.25 16.82
N VAL A 332 -4.07 -12.80 15.78
CA VAL A 332 -5.45 -12.46 15.43
C VAL A 332 -6.41 -12.99 16.50
N LYS A 333 -6.23 -14.23 16.93
CA LYS A 333 -7.01 -14.82 18.02
C LYS A 333 -6.86 -14.00 19.31
N TYR A 334 -5.63 -13.78 19.75
CA TYR A 334 -5.32 -13.02 20.95
C TYR A 334 -5.91 -11.60 20.92
N PHE A 335 -5.81 -10.90 19.78
CA PHE A 335 -6.35 -9.56 19.67
C PHE A 335 -7.88 -9.52 19.58
N PHE A 336 -8.51 -10.50 18.91
CA PHE A 336 -9.97 -10.57 18.84
C PHE A 336 -10.58 -10.94 20.20
N ASP A 337 -9.97 -11.85 20.95
CA ASP A 337 -10.37 -12.16 22.33
C ASP A 337 -10.23 -10.92 23.22
N PHE A 338 -9.16 -10.14 23.07
CA PHE A 338 -9.02 -8.84 23.75
C PHE A 338 -10.17 -7.89 23.42
N LEU A 339 -10.56 -7.75 22.14
CA LEU A 339 -11.71 -6.89 21.77
C LEU A 339 -13.02 -7.35 22.39
N GLU A 340 -13.25 -8.68 22.45
CA GLU A 340 -14.43 -9.28 23.07
C GLU A 340 -14.44 -9.03 24.59
N GLU A 341 -13.31 -9.23 25.27
CA GLU A 341 -13.14 -8.93 26.70
C GLU A 341 -13.41 -7.45 27.00
N GLN A 342 -12.90 -6.53 26.16
CA GLN A 342 -13.11 -5.09 26.34
C GLN A 342 -14.56 -4.66 26.09
N ALA A 343 -15.26 -5.34 25.18
CA ALA A 343 -16.68 -5.12 24.94
C ALA A 343 -17.52 -5.62 26.13
N GLU A 344 -17.22 -6.82 26.63
CA GLU A 344 -17.90 -7.42 27.80
C GLU A 344 -17.76 -6.53 29.04
N LYS A 345 -16.56 -6.06 29.35
CA LYS A 345 -16.29 -5.15 30.48
C LYS A 345 -17.10 -3.86 30.44
N ARG A 346 -17.60 -3.46 29.27
CA ARG A 346 -18.37 -2.24 29.04
C ARG A 346 -19.85 -2.53 28.74
N GLY A 347 -20.29 -3.77 28.87
CA GLY A 347 -21.67 -4.18 28.59
C GLY A 347 -22.08 -4.05 27.13
N ILE A 348 -21.12 -4.01 26.20
CA ILE A 348 -21.39 -3.93 24.76
C ILE A 348 -21.71 -5.34 24.26
N SER A 349 -23.01 -5.64 24.16
CA SER A 349 -23.54 -6.95 23.74
C SER A 349 -23.96 -7.02 22.27
N ASP A 350 -23.94 -5.89 21.55
CA ASP A 350 -24.33 -5.82 20.13
C ASP A 350 -23.29 -6.53 19.23
N PRO A 351 -23.64 -7.65 18.56
CA PRO A 351 -22.71 -8.40 17.71
C PRO A 351 -22.17 -7.57 16.54
N ASP A 352 -22.97 -6.64 16.02
CA ASP A 352 -22.54 -5.75 14.93
C ASP A 352 -21.37 -4.86 15.36
N THR A 353 -21.39 -4.41 16.62
CA THR A 353 -20.32 -3.57 17.16
C THR A 353 -19.00 -4.34 17.22
N LEU A 354 -19.03 -5.59 17.70
CA LEU A 354 -17.85 -6.46 17.71
C LEU A 354 -17.35 -6.79 16.29
N HIS A 355 -18.24 -7.06 15.36
CA HIS A 355 -17.89 -7.27 13.96
C HIS A 355 -17.19 -6.04 13.37
N ILE A 356 -17.69 -4.83 13.68
CA ILE A 356 -17.07 -3.57 13.24
C ILE A 356 -15.69 -3.39 13.87
N TRP A 357 -15.51 -3.67 15.16
CA TRP A 357 -14.20 -3.55 15.83
C TRP A 357 -13.16 -4.49 15.20
N LYS A 358 -13.53 -5.77 15.00
CA LYS A 358 -12.68 -6.76 14.31
C LYS A 358 -12.31 -6.27 12.91
N THR A 359 -13.29 -5.83 12.13
CA THR A 359 -13.12 -5.31 10.77
C THR A 359 -12.20 -4.08 10.72
N ASN A 360 -12.42 -3.12 11.61
CA ASN A 360 -11.63 -1.90 11.72
C ASN A 360 -10.21 -2.16 12.23
N SER A 361 -9.98 -3.22 12.99
CA SER A 361 -8.67 -3.55 13.57
C SER A 361 -7.72 -4.29 12.63
N LEU A 362 -8.24 -5.19 11.79
CA LEU A 362 -7.43 -6.09 10.95
C LEU A 362 -7.72 -5.93 9.45
N PRO A 363 -8.89 -6.30 8.88
CA PRO A 363 -9.16 -6.15 7.45
C PRO A 363 -8.90 -4.75 6.91
N LEU A 364 -9.46 -3.71 7.54
CA LEU A 364 -9.37 -2.35 7.00
C LEU A 364 -8.02 -1.68 7.25
N ARG A 365 -7.33 -2.02 8.36
CA ARG A 365 -6.05 -1.40 8.73
C ARG A 365 -4.85 -2.08 8.09
N PHE A 366 -4.85 -3.40 8.08
CA PHE A 366 -3.73 -4.19 7.59
C PHE A 366 -3.99 -4.69 6.16
N TRP A 367 -5.03 -5.50 5.95
CA TRP A 367 -5.22 -6.19 4.66
C TRP A 367 -5.51 -5.23 3.51
N VAL A 368 -6.39 -4.25 3.68
CA VAL A 368 -6.64 -3.22 2.65
C VAL A 368 -5.37 -2.44 2.33
N ASN A 369 -4.53 -2.16 3.34
CA ASN A 369 -3.28 -1.45 3.12
C ASN A 369 -2.28 -2.28 2.30
N ILE A 370 -2.16 -3.59 2.58
CA ILE A 370 -1.33 -4.51 1.80
C ILE A 370 -1.87 -4.68 0.38
N LEU A 371 -3.17 -4.90 0.21
CA LEU A 371 -3.82 -5.05 -1.09
C LEU A 371 -3.59 -3.83 -1.99
N LYS A 372 -3.64 -2.63 -1.41
CA LYS A 372 -3.36 -1.39 -2.15
C LYS A 372 -1.88 -1.13 -2.35
N ASN A 373 -0.99 -1.65 -1.51
CA ASN A 373 0.44 -1.35 -1.54
C ASN A 373 1.29 -2.62 -1.62
N PRO A 374 1.22 -3.35 -2.75
CA PRO A 374 1.99 -4.57 -2.93
C PRO A 374 3.51 -4.36 -2.87
N GLN A 375 4.00 -3.15 -3.14
CA GLN A 375 5.41 -2.78 -3.01
C GLN A 375 5.93 -2.78 -1.56
N PHE A 376 5.03 -2.89 -0.57
CA PHE A 376 5.44 -3.14 0.83
C PHE A 376 5.87 -4.58 1.06
N VAL A 377 5.46 -5.52 0.19
CA VAL A 377 5.71 -6.96 0.33
C VAL A 377 6.69 -7.45 -0.73
N PHE A 378 6.58 -6.93 -1.95
CA PHE A 378 7.36 -7.40 -3.10
C PHE A 378 8.21 -6.29 -3.70
N ASP A 379 9.37 -6.66 -4.24
CA ASP A 379 10.20 -5.78 -5.05
C ASP A 379 9.65 -5.75 -6.50
N ILE A 380 8.66 -4.88 -6.70
CA ILE A 380 7.94 -4.72 -7.97
C ILE A 380 7.73 -3.24 -8.29
N ASP A 381 7.55 -2.94 -9.57
CA ASP A 381 7.01 -1.65 -9.99
C ASP A 381 5.50 -1.61 -9.78
N LYS A 382 5.03 -0.64 -8.99
CA LYS A 382 3.61 -0.33 -8.87
C LYS A 382 3.26 0.82 -9.82
N THR A 383 2.67 0.47 -10.95
CA THR A 383 2.14 1.48 -11.88
C THR A 383 0.81 2.05 -11.39
N ASP A 384 0.49 3.28 -11.78
CA ASP A 384 -0.77 3.95 -11.44
C ASP A 384 -2.01 3.17 -11.93
N HIS A 385 -1.90 2.51 -13.09
CA HIS A 385 -2.97 1.66 -13.60
C HIS A 385 -3.19 0.40 -12.74
N ILE A 386 -2.12 -0.22 -12.25
CA ILE A 386 -2.22 -1.33 -11.30
C ILE A 386 -2.83 -0.84 -9.98
N ASP A 387 -2.42 0.33 -9.46
CA ASP A 387 -3.04 0.95 -8.28
C ASP A 387 -4.55 1.14 -8.43
N ALA A 388 -5.00 1.59 -9.60
CA ALA A 388 -6.41 1.76 -9.90
C ALA A 388 -7.17 0.42 -9.87
N CYS A 389 -6.60 -0.64 -10.45
CA CYS A 389 -7.20 -1.98 -10.40
C CYS A 389 -7.25 -2.54 -8.98
N LEU A 390 -6.16 -2.39 -8.21
CA LEU A 390 -6.08 -2.82 -6.82
C LEU A 390 -7.04 -2.03 -5.93
N SER A 391 -7.29 -0.76 -6.22
CA SER A 391 -8.29 0.04 -5.50
C SER A 391 -9.72 -0.48 -5.71
N VAL A 392 -10.06 -0.98 -6.89
CA VAL A 392 -11.35 -1.66 -7.15
C VAL A 392 -11.45 -2.96 -6.35
N ILE A 393 -10.39 -3.77 -6.35
CA ILE A 393 -10.33 -5.03 -5.61
C ILE A 393 -10.41 -4.80 -4.10
N ALA A 394 -9.65 -3.83 -3.58
CA ALA A 394 -9.67 -3.46 -2.17
C ALA A 394 -11.05 -2.95 -1.76
N GLN A 395 -11.76 -2.19 -2.61
CA GLN A 395 -13.13 -1.79 -2.34
C GLN A 395 -14.08 -2.99 -2.25
N ALA A 396 -13.94 -3.99 -3.12
CA ALA A 396 -14.74 -5.22 -3.02
C ALA A 396 -14.45 -5.97 -1.69
N PHE A 397 -13.19 -6.01 -1.26
CA PHE A 397 -12.82 -6.57 0.05
C PHE A 397 -13.45 -5.81 1.23
N ILE A 398 -13.46 -4.47 1.17
CA ILE A 398 -14.11 -3.61 2.17
C ILE A 398 -15.62 -3.89 2.21
N ASP A 399 -16.28 -3.96 1.05
CA ASP A 399 -17.72 -4.21 0.97
C ASP A 399 -18.10 -5.63 1.45
N ALA A 400 -17.19 -6.61 1.31
CA ALA A 400 -17.30 -7.95 1.88
C ALA A 400 -17.18 -7.98 3.41
N CYS A 401 -16.44 -7.05 4.02
CA CYS A 401 -16.34 -6.93 5.46
C CYS A 401 -17.50 -6.11 6.07
N SER A 402 -18.31 -5.43 5.26
CA SER A 402 -19.43 -4.61 5.72
C SER A 402 -20.65 -5.45 6.12
N ILE A 403 -21.34 -5.02 7.18
CA ILE A 403 -22.62 -5.59 7.62
C ILE A 403 -23.79 -5.00 6.82
N SER A 404 -23.65 -3.75 6.38
CA SER A 404 -24.73 -3.03 5.69
C SER A 404 -24.96 -3.59 4.29
N ASP A 405 -26.21 -3.84 3.93
CA ASP A 405 -26.57 -4.25 2.57
C ASP A 405 -26.11 -3.24 1.50
N LEU A 406 -25.67 -3.78 0.37
CA LEU A 406 -25.30 -2.98 -0.79
C LEU A 406 -26.56 -2.38 -1.41
N GLN A 407 -26.83 -1.12 -1.10
CA GLN A 407 -27.83 -0.34 -1.80
C GLN A 407 -27.28 0.04 -3.19
N LEU A 408 -27.70 -0.73 -4.19
CA LEU A 408 -27.29 -0.54 -5.58
C LEU A 408 -28.43 0.11 -6.37
N GLY A 409 -28.08 1.18 -7.08
CA GLY A 409 -28.95 1.89 -8.00
C GLY A 409 -28.19 2.26 -9.27
N LYS A 410 -28.86 2.95 -10.19
CA LYS A 410 -28.26 3.39 -11.46
C LYS A 410 -27.07 4.34 -11.28
N ASP A 411 -27.02 5.05 -10.16
CA ASP A 411 -25.96 6.02 -9.83
C ASP A 411 -24.83 5.42 -8.98
N SER A 412 -24.91 4.12 -8.64
CA SER A 412 -23.88 3.45 -7.85
C SER A 412 -22.54 3.43 -8.59
N PRO A 413 -21.41 3.60 -7.88
CA PRO A 413 -20.08 3.49 -8.48
C PRO A 413 -19.88 2.17 -9.22
N THR A 414 -19.27 2.21 -10.41
CA THR A 414 -19.08 1.05 -11.28
C THR A 414 -18.27 -0.07 -10.62
N ASN A 415 -17.30 0.27 -9.77
CA ASN A 415 -16.56 -0.71 -8.97
C ASN A 415 -17.47 -1.51 -8.01
N LYS A 416 -18.50 -0.88 -7.42
CA LYS A 416 -19.50 -1.56 -6.58
C LYS A 416 -20.42 -2.45 -7.41
N LEU A 417 -20.82 -1.99 -8.59
CA LEU A 417 -21.65 -2.78 -9.51
C LEU A 417 -20.88 -4.00 -10.06
N LEU A 418 -19.57 -3.86 -10.29
CA LEU A 418 -18.73 -4.89 -10.90
C LEU A 418 -18.67 -6.18 -10.07
N TYR A 419 -18.55 -6.07 -8.74
CA TYR A 419 -18.45 -7.20 -7.81
C TYR A 419 -19.71 -7.46 -6.99
N ALA A 420 -20.81 -6.76 -7.27
CA ALA A 420 -22.06 -6.82 -6.51
C ALA A 420 -22.59 -8.24 -6.27
N LYS A 421 -22.42 -9.14 -7.25
CA LYS A 421 -22.91 -10.52 -7.19
C LYS A 421 -22.08 -11.42 -6.28
N GLU A 422 -20.78 -11.13 -6.14
CA GLU A 422 -19.84 -11.91 -5.33
C GLU A 422 -19.84 -11.49 -3.86
N ILE A 423 -20.15 -10.23 -3.55
CA ILE A 423 -20.09 -9.70 -2.17
C ILE A 423 -20.90 -10.54 -1.16
N PRO A 424 -22.14 -11.00 -1.44
CA PRO A 424 -22.89 -11.80 -0.48
C PRO A 424 -22.16 -13.10 -0.08
N GLU A 425 -21.43 -13.74 -1.00
CA GLU A 425 -20.68 -14.95 -0.67
C GLU A 425 -19.39 -14.61 0.11
N TYR A 426 -18.68 -13.55 -0.27
CA TYR A 426 -17.53 -13.09 0.51
C TYR A 426 -17.91 -12.68 1.94
N ARG A 427 -19.09 -12.08 2.15
CA ARG A 427 -19.61 -11.78 3.49
C ARG A 427 -19.76 -13.04 4.35
N LYS A 428 -20.30 -14.13 3.78
CA LYS A 428 -20.41 -15.40 4.49
C LYS A 428 -19.04 -15.95 4.87
N ILE A 429 -18.03 -15.79 4.00
CA ILE A 429 -16.65 -16.18 4.29
C ILE A 429 -16.09 -15.36 5.45
N VAL A 430 -16.27 -14.03 5.47
CA VAL A 430 -15.83 -13.17 6.58
C VAL A 430 -16.51 -13.57 7.90
N GLN A 431 -17.83 -13.76 7.89
CA GLN A 431 -18.58 -14.18 9.08
C GLN A 431 -18.12 -15.54 9.59
N ARG A 432 -17.88 -16.50 8.68
CA ARG A 432 -17.33 -17.81 9.03
C ARG A 432 -15.93 -17.68 9.63
N TYR A 433 -15.06 -16.86 9.05
CA TYR A 433 -13.72 -16.62 9.55
C TYR A 433 -13.73 -16.06 10.98
N TYR A 434 -14.56 -15.06 11.26
CA TYR A 434 -14.71 -14.51 12.61
C TYR A 434 -15.27 -15.52 13.60
N LYS A 435 -16.23 -16.35 13.17
CA LYS A 435 -16.75 -17.44 13.99
C LYS A 435 -15.67 -18.48 14.30
N GLN A 436 -14.90 -18.89 13.29
CA GLN A 436 -13.81 -19.86 13.48
C GLN A 436 -12.76 -19.35 14.46
N ILE A 437 -12.37 -18.07 14.38
CA ILE A 437 -11.46 -17.47 15.36
C ILE A 437 -12.06 -17.46 16.76
N HIS A 438 -13.33 -17.10 16.89
CA HIS A 438 -14.01 -17.12 18.20
C HIS A 438 -14.01 -18.54 18.79
N ASP A 439 -14.34 -19.54 17.98
CA ASP A 439 -14.42 -20.96 18.38
C ASP A 439 -13.03 -21.60 18.64
N MET A 440 -11.92 -20.95 18.28
CA MET A 440 -10.56 -21.43 18.63
C MET A 440 -10.36 -21.41 20.14
N THR A 441 -9.55 -22.35 20.63
CA THR A 441 -9.09 -22.34 22.02
C THR A 441 -8.42 -21.00 22.35
N PRO A 442 -8.81 -20.34 23.46
CA PRO A 442 -8.16 -19.11 23.90
C PRO A 442 -6.68 -19.30 24.14
N LEU A 443 -5.87 -18.31 23.76
CA LEU A 443 -4.43 -18.30 24.05
C LEU A 443 -4.18 -17.77 25.46
N SER A 444 -3.27 -18.40 26.18
CA SER A 444 -2.73 -17.82 27.42
C SER A 444 -1.79 -16.65 27.12
N GLU A 445 -1.67 -15.71 28.07
CA GLU A 445 -0.68 -14.62 28.01
C GLU A 445 0.75 -15.17 27.87
N GLN A 446 1.06 -16.31 28.50
CA GLN A 446 2.38 -16.93 28.40
C GLN A 446 2.71 -17.40 26.98
N GLU A 447 1.75 -18.06 26.30
CA GLU A 447 1.93 -18.51 24.92
C GLU A 447 2.11 -17.34 23.95
N MET A 448 1.31 -16.28 24.12
CA MET A 448 1.44 -15.10 23.29
C MET A 448 2.77 -14.37 23.53
N ASN A 449 3.19 -14.23 24.78
CA ASN A 449 4.47 -13.59 25.11
C ASN A 449 5.65 -14.42 24.60
N ALA A 450 5.57 -15.75 24.64
CA ALA A 450 6.58 -16.63 24.04
C ALA A 450 6.67 -16.44 22.52
N HIS A 451 5.52 -16.34 21.83
CA HIS A 451 5.47 -16.05 20.40
C HIS A 451 6.10 -14.68 20.07
N LEU A 452 5.74 -13.63 20.81
CA LEU A 452 6.27 -12.28 20.63
C LEU A 452 7.77 -12.19 20.94
N ALA A 453 8.25 -12.91 21.97
CA ALA A 453 9.66 -12.97 22.31
C ALA A 453 10.49 -13.63 21.20
N GLU A 454 9.96 -14.67 20.56
CA GLU A 454 10.62 -15.31 19.42
C GLU A 454 10.71 -14.37 18.21
N GLU A 455 9.64 -13.63 17.90
CA GLU A 455 9.67 -12.60 16.84
C GLU A 455 10.66 -11.46 17.18
N SER A 456 10.71 -11.01 18.44
CA SER A 456 11.71 -10.03 18.89
C SER A 456 13.14 -10.55 18.72
N ARG A 457 13.41 -11.81 19.07
CA ARG A 457 14.73 -12.44 18.96
C ARG A 457 15.15 -12.58 17.49
N LYS A 458 14.23 -12.99 16.63
CA LYS A 458 14.47 -13.22 15.20
C LYS A 458 14.93 -11.97 14.45
N TYR A 459 14.41 -10.80 14.84
CA TYR A 459 14.66 -9.52 14.14
C TYR A 459 15.44 -8.51 14.99
N GLN A 460 16.13 -8.94 16.05
CA GLN A 460 16.78 -8.06 17.03
C GLN A 460 17.80 -7.07 16.43
N ASN A 461 18.49 -7.48 15.36
CA ASN A 461 19.59 -6.70 14.76
C ASN A 461 19.22 -6.08 13.40
N GLU A 462 17.94 -6.13 13.00
CA GLU A 462 17.50 -5.60 11.71
C GLU A 462 17.30 -4.08 11.73
N PHE A 463 17.07 -3.50 12.92
CA PHE A 463 16.74 -2.09 13.05
C PHE A 463 17.74 -1.36 13.95
N ASN A 464 18.16 -0.15 13.53
CA ASN A 464 18.96 0.72 14.37
C ASN A 464 18.07 1.45 15.40
N THR A 465 17.95 0.88 16.60
CA THR A 465 17.13 1.44 17.68
C THR A 465 17.64 2.80 18.15
N ASN A 466 18.95 3.07 18.10
CA ASN A 466 19.51 4.34 18.56
C ASN A 466 19.03 5.52 17.72
N VAL A 467 18.93 5.33 16.40
CA VAL A 467 18.34 6.34 15.49
C VAL A 467 16.87 6.56 15.83
N ALA A 468 16.10 5.50 16.05
CA ALA A 468 14.69 5.63 16.45
C ALA A 468 14.54 6.39 17.77
N MET A 469 15.37 6.09 18.78
CA MET A 469 15.38 6.80 20.06
C MET A 469 15.70 8.28 19.90
N ALA A 470 16.70 8.62 19.08
CA ALA A 470 17.08 10.00 18.81
C ALA A 470 15.95 10.79 18.12
N GLU A 471 15.23 10.17 17.17
CA GLU A 471 14.07 10.79 16.53
C GLU A 471 12.89 10.95 17.51
N ILE A 472 12.64 9.98 18.40
CA ILE A 472 11.61 10.13 19.46
C ILE A 472 11.98 11.28 20.41
N TYR A 473 13.27 11.42 20.75
CA TYR A 473 13.74 12.48 21.63
C TYR A 473 13.45 13.88 21.06
N LYS A 474 13.42 14.07 19.73
CA LYS A 474 13.01 15.37 19.14
C LYS A 474 11.59 15.78 19.55
N TYR A 475 10.66 14.82 19.63
CA TYR A 475 9.32 15.07 20.16
C TYR A 475 9.36 15.36 21.66
N ALA A 476 10.16 14.60 22.41
CA ALA A 476 10.33 14.80 23.84
C ALA A 476 10.89 16.20 24.18
N LYS A 477 11.86 16.68 23.40
CA LYS A 477 12.42 18.03 23.51
C LYS A 477 11.38 19.09 23.18
N ARG A 478 10.69 18.95 22.03
CA ARG A 478 9.71 19.93 21.54
C ARG A 478 8.57 20.18 22.54
N TYR A 479 8.10 19.11 23.20
CA TYR A 479 6.97 19.17 24.14
C TYR A 479 7.40 18.96 25.60
N ARG A 480 8.67 19.27 25.90
CA ARG A 480 9.25 19.07 27.22
C ARG A 480 8.42 19.68 28.37
N PRO A 481 7.98 20.95 28.34
CA PRO A 481 7.23 21.49 29.48
C PRO A 481 5.90 20.77 29.67
N GLN A 482 5.20 20.39 28.60
CA GLN A 482 3.94 19.66 28.68
C GLN A 482 4.14 18.24 29.23
N ILE A 483 5.22 17.56 28.84
CA ILE A 483 5.58 16.25 29.38
C ILE A 483 5.92 16.37 30.87
N MET A 484 6.69 17.39 31.27
CA MET A 484 7.01 17.64 32.68
C MET A 484 5.76 17.86 33.53
N THR A 485 4.86 18.76 33.10
CA THR A 485 3.58 18.98 33.78
C THR A 485 2.74 17.70 33.87
N ALA A 486 2.70 16.90 32.81
CA ALA A 486 1.95 15.64 32.81
C ALA A 486 2.57 14.59 33.76
N LEU A 487 3.90 14.54 33.87
CA LEU A 487 4.62 13.67 34.81
C LEU A 487 4.38 14.10 36.26
N GLU A 488 4.33 15.40 36.53
CA GLU A 488 4.04 15.95 37.87
C GLU A 488 2.59 15.70 38.31
N ALA A 489 1.65 15.78 37.36
CA ALA A 489 0.24 15.50 37.59
C ALA A 489 -0.03 14.00 37.86
N ASN A 490 0.81 13.10 37.34
CA ASN A 490 0.66 11.66 37.54
C ASN A 490 1.27 11.20 38.89
N PRO A 491 0.47 10.67 39.85
CA PRO A 491 0.96 10.32 41.18
C PRO A 491 2.07 9.27 41.18
N THR A 492 1.97 8.28 40.28
CA THR A 492 2.95 7.20 40.18
C THR A 492 4.27 7.72 39.63
N ALA A 493 4.22 8.53 38.56
CA ALA A 493 5.40 9.13 37.95
C ALA A 493 6.18 9.99 38.96
N ARG A 494 5.47 10.85 39.69
CA ARG A 494 6.05 11.70 40.75
C ARG A 494 6.71 10.88 41.85
N ARG A 495 6.05 9.81 42.32
CA ARG A 495 6.58 8.91 43.36
C ARG A 495 7.88 8.22 42.90
N THR A 496 7.99 7.89 41.61
CA THR A 496 9.19 7.24 41.04
C THR A 496 10.22 8.23 40.47
N GLN A 497 10.03 9.54 40.69
CA GLN A 497 10.93 10.61 40.25
C GLN A 497 11.21 10.58 38.73
N LEU A 498 10.19 10.29 37.92
CA LEU A 498 10.35 10.22 36.46
C LEU A 498 10.65 11.60 35.85
N GLN A 499 10.15 12.68 36.46
CA GLN A 499 10.46 14.05 36.08
C GLN A 499 11.97 14.33 36.16
N HIS A 500 12.64 13.92 37.24
CA HIS A 500 14.08 14.11 37.41
C HIS A 500 14.87 13.28 36.39
N LYS A 501 14.47 12.03 36.16
CA LYS A 501 15.12 11.17 35.15
C LYS A 501 14.96 11.72 33.73
N PHE A 502 13.81 12.32 33.43
CA PHE A 502 13.56 12.96 32.13
C PHE A 502 14.42 14.20 31.94
N GLU A 503 14.52 15.08 32.93
CA GLU A 503 15.42 16.24 32.88
C GLU A 503 16.90 15.82 32.77
N GLN A 504 17.31 14.73 33.45
CA GLN A 504 18.66 14.19 33.29
C GLN A 504 18.95 13.74 31.85
N VAL A 505 17.96 13.13 31.18
CA VAL A 505 18.08 12.80 29.75
C VAL A 505 18.26 14.07 28.92
N VAL A 506 17.44 15.10 29.15
CA VAL A 506 17.54 16.37 28.43
C VAL A 506 18.92 16.99 28.60
N ALA A 507 19.43 17.11 29.84
CA ALA A 507 20.75 17.65 30.10
C ALA A 507 21.88 16.91 29.35
N LEU A 508 21.82 15.57 29.30
CA LEU A 508 22.82 14.71 28.63
C LEU A 508 22.70 14.66 27.11
N MET A 509 21.51 14.93 26.58
CA MET A 509 21.27 15.00 25.14
C MET A 509 21.69 16.34 24.56
N GLU A 510 21.59 17.42 25.35
CA GLU A 510 21.90 18.80 24.93
C GLU A 510 23.28 19.28 25.35
N ASP A 511 24.01 18.50 26.16
CA ASP A 511 25.31 18.87 26.75
C ASP A 511 25.25 20.22 27.50
N ASN A 512 24.07 20.53 28.07
CA ASN A 512 23.80 21.80 28.72
C ASN A 512 22.76 21.68 29.84
N ILE A 513 23.24 21.78 31.09
CA ILE A 513 22.40 21.73 32.29
C ILE A 513 21.45 22.93 32.43
N TYR A 514 21.69 24.04 31.71
CA TYR A 514 20.86 25.25 31.79
C TYR A 514 19.57 25.18 30.96
N GLU A 515 19.38 24.16 30.12
CA GLU A 515 18.07 23.94 29.52
C GLU A 515 17.04 23.49 30.58
N CYS A 516 17.46 22.94 31.72
CA CYS A 516 16.59 22.40 32.80
C CYS A 516 15.72 23.43 33.58
N CYS A 517 15.57 24.67 33.10
CA CYS A 517 14.87 25.74 33.82
C CYS A 517 13.35 25.53 33.87
N SER A 518 12.79 25.55 35.09
CA SER A 518 11.34 25.62 35.32
C SER A 518 10.88 27.09 35.29
N GLU A 519 9.84 27.41 34.52
CA GLU A 519 9.12 28.68 34.69
C GLU A 519 8.29 28.56 35.99
N ALA A 520 8.53 29.49 36.93
CA ALA A 520 7.97 29.47 38.28
C ALA A 520 6.51 29.93 38.34
#